data_AF-A0A812D5F3-F1
#
_entry.id   AF-A0A812D5F3-F1
#
_cell.length_a   1.000
_cell.length_b   1.000
_cell.length_c   1.000
_cell.angle_alpha   90.00
_cell.angle_beta   90.00
_cell.angle_gamma   90.00
#
_symmetry.space_group_name_H-M   'P 1'
#
loop_
_entity.id
_entity.type
_entity.pdbx_description
1 polymer ?
#
loop_
_entity_poly.entity_id
_entity_poly.type
_entity_poly.pdbx_seq_one_letter_code
_entity_poly.pdbx_strand_id
1 'polypeptide(L)'
;MKPTWRVHGIIKNGGMAPNIIPEFTEMEYFIRAPTKGELDIIVDKVIACANGAATATGCTLDYELVQPGYWSLLSNDTLANLFETNAKTVGIEPDPGLIRYGGSTDMGNVSHIIPSIHPKFNIGTTSHQHTRDFAATAGNSSAQCITLKIAESIAMTAIDIFENPNLVLSMRAQLKEDLVKEHAAK
;
A
#
# COMPACT_ATOMS: atom_id res chain seq x y z
N MET A 1 20.66 -3.41 6.62
CA MET A 1 19.28 -3.03 6.23
C MET A 1 18.57 -2.47 7.46
N LYS A 2 17.67 -1.48 7.33
CA LYS A 2 16.88 -1.00 8.49
C LYS A 2 15.82 -2.06 8.88
N PRO A 3 15.40 -2.17 10.16
CA PRO A 3 14.39 -3.14 10.59
C PRO A 3 13.01 -2.98 9.92
N THR A 4 12.73 -1.81 9.36
CA THR A 4 11.49 -1.49 8.63
C THR A 4 11.54 -1.88 7.15
N TRP A 5 12.72 -2.20 6.62
CA TRP A 5 12.90 -2.57 5.23
C TRP A 5 12.57 -4.03 4.99
N ARG A 6 12.07 -4.35 3.81
CA ARG A 6 11.78 -5.73 3.41
C ARG A 6 12.26 -6.01 1.99
N VAL A 7 12.82 -7.20 1.82
CA VAL A 7 13.16 -7.79 0.53
C VAL A 7 12.67 -9.22 0.59
N HIS A 8 11.75 -9.57 -0.30
CA HIS A 8 11.15 -10.89 -0.39
C HIS A 8 11.19 -11.28 -1.84
N GLY A 9 11.48 -12.53 -2.15
CA GLY A 9 11.50 -12.97 -3.53
C GLY A 9 11.33 -14.46 -3.67
N ILE A 10 11.15 -14.87 -4.91
CA ILE A 10 11.05 -16.26 -5.33
C ILE A 10 12.00 -16.50 -6.49
N ILE A 11 12.43 -17.76 -6.64
CA ILE A 11 13.08 -18.22 -7.86
C ILE A 11 11.96 -18.70 -8.79
N LYS A 12 11.71 -17.95 -9.87
CA LYS A 12 10.72 -18.34 -10.90
C LYS A 12 11.27 -19.41 -11.82
N ASN A 13 12.56 -19.33 -12.12
CA ASN A 13 13.27 -20.35 -12.88
C ASN A 13 14.65 -20.61 -12.23
N GLY A 14 14.84 -21.84 -11.73
CA GLY A 14 16.08 -22.28 -11.07
C GLY A 14 16.85 -23.35 -11.85
N GLY A 15 16.48 -23.60 -13.11
CA GLY A 15 17.00 -24.70 -13.92
C GLY A 15 16.02 -25.87 -14.07
N MET A 16 16.25 -26.70 -15.09
CA MET A 16 15.31 -27.73 -15.54
C MET A 16 15.67 -29.15 -15.11
N ALA A 17 16.94 -29.41 -14.75
CA ALA A 17 17.40 -30.73 -14.36
C ALA A 17 18.61 -30.64 -13.40
N PRO A 18 18.76 -31.57 -12.44
CA PRO A 18 19.83 -31.51 -11.43
C PRO A 18 21.23 -31.80 -11.98
N ASN A 19 21.33 -32.38 -13.18
CA ASN A 19 22.60 -32.75 -13.83
C ASN A 19 22.94 -31.87 -15.04
N ILE A 20 22.20 -30.79 -15.27
CA ILE A 20 22.45 -29.83 -16.35
C ILE A 20 22.71 -28.47 -15.69
N ILE A 21 23.86 -27.85 -16.01
CA ILE A 21 24.15 -26.49 -15.53
C ILE A 21 23.15 -25.53 -16.21
N PRO A 22 22.35 -24.76 -15.45
CA PRO A 22 21.39 -23.84 -16.04
C PRO A 22 22.08 -22.72 -16.82
N GLU A 23 21.61 -22.45 -18.05
CA GLU A 23 22.06 -21.29 -18.83
C GLU A 23 21.34 -19.98 -18.44
N PHE A 24 20.16 -20.12 -17.81
CA PHE A 24 19.31 -19.00 -17.40
C PHE A 24 18.62 -19.31 -16.07
N THR A 25 18.54 -18.30 -15.22
CA THR A 25 17.76 -18.32 -13.98
C THR A 25 17.04 -17.00 -13.81
N GLU A 26 15.85 -17.04 -13.24
CA GLU A 26 15.00 -15.87 -13.03
C GLU A 26 14.52 -15.82 -11.59
N MET A 27 14.62 -14.64 -10.99
CA MET A 27 14.08 -14.36 -9.67
C MET A 27 13.16 -13.15 -9.74
N GLU A 28 12.11 -13.15 -8.92
CA GLU A 28 11.21 -12.02 -8.78
C GLU A 28 11.21 -11.55 -7.33
N TYR A 29 11.38 -10.24 -7.13
CA TYR A 29 11.52 -9.63 -5.81
C TYR A 29 10.51 -8.51 -5.59
N PHE A 30 9.89 -8.51 -4.41
CA PHE A 30 9.20 -7.37 -3.82
C PHE A 30 10.09 -6.68 -2.80
N ILE A 31 10.39 -5.41 -3.04
CA ILE A 31 11.22 -4.57 -2.18
C ILE A 31 10.36 -3.46 -1.59
N ARG A 32 10.42 -3.27 -0.27
CA ARG A 32 9.61 -2.27 0.44
C ARG A 32 10.42 -1.50 1.46
N ALA A 33 10.21 -0.19 1.49
CA ALA A 33 10.67 0.70 2.54
C ALA A 33 9.55 1.69 2.93
N PRO A 34 9.61 2.29 4.14
CA PRO A 34 8.66 3.31 4.59
C PRO A 34 8.51 4.53 3.68
N THR A 35 9.60 4.99 3.04
CA THR A 35 9.61 6.17 2.18
C THR A 35 10.24 5.87 0.83
N LYS A 36 9.97 6.71 -0.18
CA LYS A 36 10.57 6.56 -1.51
C LYS A 36 12.11 6.67 -1.48
N GLY A 37 12.65 7.61 -0.70
CA GLY A 37 14.10 7.78 -0.56
C GLY A 37 14.77 6.55 0.04
N GLU A 38 14.16 5.94 1.05
CA GLU A 38 14.65 4.69 1.63
C GLU A 38 14.53 3.52 0.66
N LEU A 39 13.48 3.48 -0.17
CA LEU A 39 13.26 2.44 -1.17
C LEU A 39 14.38 2.43 -2.21
N ASP A 40 14.77 3.60 -2.71
CA ASP A 40 15.85 3.72 -3.71
C ASP A 40 17.17 3.16 -3.17
N ILE A 41 17.50 3.48 -1.92
CA ILE A 41 18.73 2.99 -1.26
C ILE A 41 18.74 1.46 -1.17
N ILE A 42 17.60 0.82 -0.87
CA ILE A 42 17.56 -0.65 -0.77
C ILE A 42 17.53 -1.31 -2.14
N VAL A 43 16.86 -0.72 -3.14
CA VAL A 43 16.89 -1.21 -4.52
C VAL A 43 18.32 -1.23 -5.05
N ASP A 44 19.07 -0.14 -4.87
CA ASP A 44 20.48 -0.05 -5.28
C ASP A 44 21.33 -1.15 -4.62
N LYS A 45 21.09 -1.44 -3.34
CA LYS A 45 21.79 -2.50 -2.61
C LYS A 45 21.46 -3.90 -3.14
N VAL A 46 20.20 -4.16 -3.46
CA VAL A 46 19.79 -5.46 -4.02
C VAL A 46 20.42 -5.66 -5.40
N ILE A 47 20.39 -4.63 -6.25
CA ILE A 47 21.01 -4.65 -7.58
C ILE A 47 22.53 -4.83 -7.47
N ALA A 48 23.19 -4.16 -6.52
CA ALA A 48 24.62 -4.34 -6.29
C ALA A 48 24.97 -5.78 -5.88
N CYS A 49 24.17 -6.42 -5.03
CA CYS A 49 24.35 -7.82 -4.68
C CYS A 49 24.19 -8.76 -5.89
N ALA A 50 23.16 -8.54 -6.71
CA ALA A 50 22.92 -9.33 -7.92
C ALA A 50 24.06 -9.19 -8.94
N ASN A 51 24.56 -7.97 -9.15
CA ASN A 51 25.72 -7.70 -10.00
C ASN A 51 27.00 -8.35 -9.45
N GLY A 52 27.18 -8.33 -8.13
CA GLY A 52 28.30 -9.01 -7.47
C GLY A 52 28.28 -10.52 -7.73
N ALA A 53 27.11 -11.16 -7.63
CA ALA A 53 26.93 -12.57 -7.95
C ALA A 53 27.22 -12.87 -9.43
N ALA A 54 26.66 -12.07 -10.35
CA ALA A 54 26.90 -12.22 -11.79
C ALA A 54 28.40 -12.12 -12.13
N THR A 55 29.09 -11.13 -11.56
CA THR A 55 30.53 -10.94 -11.74
C THR A 55 31.33 -12.14 -11.23
N ALA A 56 31.01 -12.64 -10.04
CA ALA A 56 31.71 -13.76 -9.42
C ALA A 56 31.55 -15.07 -10.21
N THR A 57 30.43 -15.26 -10.89
CA THR A 57 30.13 -16.48 -11.67
C THR A 57 30.42 -16.34 -13.16
N GLY A 58 30.86 -15.16 -13.63
CA GLY A 58 31.04 -14.88 -15.06
C GLY A 58 29.74 -14.81 -15.85
N CYS A 59 28.61 -14.58 -15.17
CA CYS A 59 27.29 -14.40 -15.76
C CYS A 59 27.01 -12.91 -16.04
N THR A 60 25.93 -12.65 -16.77
CA THR A 60 25.36 -11.31 -16.94
C THR A 60 24.08 -11.17 -16.12
N LEU A 61 23.80 -9.95 -15.66
CA LEU A 61 22.53 -9.60 -15.02
C LEU A 61 21.70 -8.74 -15.96
N ASP A 62 20.43 -9.11 -16.12
CA ASP A 62 19.38 -8.24 -16.63
C ASP A 62 18.31 -8.10 -15.54
N TYR A 63 17.71 -6.91 -15.41
CA TYR A 63 16.63 -6.65 -14.48
C TYR A 63 15.72 -5.55 -14.97
N GLU A 64 14.43 -5.71 -14.70
CA GLU A 64 13.42 -4.74 -15.03
C GLU A 64 12.42 -4.57 -13.88
N LEU A 65 11.71 -3.45 -13.89
CA LEU A 65 10.61 -3.22 -12.97
C LEU A 65 9.36 -3.90 -13.55
N VAL A 66 8.92 -5.00 -12.92
CA VAL A 66 7.77 -5.79 -13.41
C VAL A 66 6.44 -5.02 -13.32
N GLN A 67 6.31 -4.10 -12.35
CA GLN A 67 5.09 -3.30 -12.14
C GLN A 67 5.43 -1.90 -11.62
N PRO A 68 4.61 -0.87 -11.90
CA PRO A 68 4.77 0.45 -11.29
C PRO A 68 4.85 0.35 -9.76
N GLY A 69 5.78 1.07 -9.16
CA GLY A 69 5.97 1.05 -7.70
C GLY A 69 4.82 1.73 -6.96
N TYR A 70 4.44 1.16 -5.82
CA TYR A 70 3.50 1.79 -4.90
C TYR A 70 4.21 2.82 -4.02
N TRP A 71 3.61 4.00 -3.87
CA TRP A 71 4.11 5.02 -2.96
C TRP A 71 3.51 4.89 -1.56
N SER A 72 4.13 5.56 -0.59
CA SER A 72 3.59 5.70 0.76
C SER A 72 2.20 6.35 0.72
N LEU A 73 1.29 5.88 1.55
CA LEU A 73 -0.05 6.47 1.64
C LEU A 73 -0.02 7.74 2.48
N LEU A 74 -0.36 8.88 1.87
CA LEU A 74 -0.54 10.15 2.55
C LEU A 74 -2.03 10.33 2.89
N SER A 75 -2.42 9.91 4.09
CA SER A 75 -3.82 10.04 4.54
C SER A 75 -4.11 11.48 4.97
N ASN A 76 -5.13 12.09 4.38
CA ASN A 76 -5.55 13.44 4.74
C ASN A 76 -6.45 13.42 5.97
N ASP A 77 -6.04 14.08 7.05
CA ASP A 77 -6.75 14.03 8.34
C ASP A 77 -8.09 14.77 8.28
N THR A 78 -8.17 15.89 7.56
CA THR A 78 -9.43 16.63 7.38
C THR A 78 -10.49 15.71 6.74
N LEU A 79 -10.10 15.01 5.67
CA LEU A 79 -10.97 14.07 4.97
C LEU A 79 -11.29 12.83 5.82
N ALA A 80 -10.31 12.30 6.55
CA ALA A 80 -10.49 11.13 7.41
C ALA A 80 -11.47 11.41 8.56
N ASN A 81 -11.33 12.57 9.23
CA ASN A 81 -12.21 12.99 10.32
C ASN A 81 -13.64 13.24 9.84
N LEU A 82 -13.81 13.78 8.63
CA LEU A 82 -15.11 13.98 8.03
C LEU A 82 -15.79 12.63 7.71
N PHE A 83 -15.04 11.71 7.09
CA PHE A 83 -15.50 10.34 6.85
C PHE A 83 -15.88 9.64 8.16
N GLU A 84 -15.06 9.75 9.20
CA GLU A 84 -15.34 9.14 10.51
C GLU A 84 -16.62 9.71 11.14
N THR A 85 -16.83 11.03 11.06
CA THR A 85 -18.06 11.68 11.53
C THR A 85 -19.28 11.12 10.82
N ASN A 86 -19.23 11.02 9.49
CA ASN A 86 -20.34 10.48 8.70
C ASN A 86 -20.57 8.98 8.97
N ALA A 87 -19.51 8.19 9.12
CA ALA A 87 -19.58 6.78 9.47
C ALA A 87 -20.33 6.53 10.79
N LYS A 88 -20.10 7.38 11.80
CA LYS A 88 -20.83 7.30 13.08
C LYS A 88 -22.33 7.51 12.90
N THR A 89 -22.75 8.41 12.01
CA THR A 89 -24.19 8.68 11.80
C THR A 89 -24.96 7.49 11.24
N VAL A 90 -24.29 6.61 10.49
CA VAL A 90 -24.86 5.36 9.95
C VAL A 90 -24.61 4.14 10.85
N GLY A 91 -24.11 4.38 12.07
CA GLY A 91 -23.87 3.38 13.10
C GLY A 91 -22.61 2.54 12.88
N ILE A 92 -21.59 3.09 12.22
CA ILE A 92 -20.24 2.51 12.16
C ILE A 92 -19.38 3.19 13.21
N GLU A 93 -18.99 2.45 14.24
CA GLU A 93 -18.07 2.94 15.26
C GLU A 93 -16.61 2.80 14.81
N PRO A 94 -15.77 3.82 15.05
CA PRO A 94 -14.34 3.70 14.84
C PRO A 94 -13.78 2.61 15.73
N ASP A 95 -12.89 1.79 15.19
CA ASP A 95 -12.10 0.85 15.97
C ASP A 95 -10.73 1.49 16.27
N PRO A 96 -10.52 2.04 17.48
CA PRO A 96 -9.23 2.62 17.87
C PRO A 96 -8.12 1.57 17.95
N GLY A 97 -8.47 0.28 17.98
CA GLY A 97 -7.59 -0.87 17.96
C GLY A 97 -7.31 -1.39 16.54
N LEU A 98 -7.89 -0.80 15.49
CA LEU A 98 -7.52 -1.10 14.11
C LEU A 98 -6.10 -0.57 13.89
N ILE A 99 -5.13 -1.42 14.25
CA ILE A 99 -3.71 -1.10 14.13
C ILE A 99 -3.47 -0.57 12.71
N ARG A 100 -2.69 0.53 12.60
CA ARG A 100 -2.10 1.01 11.34
C ARG A 100 -1.11 -0.04 10.81
N TYR A 101 -1.56 -1.27 10.60
CA TYR A 101 -0.79 -2.29 9.92
C TYR A 101 -0.63 -1.83 8.48
N GLY A 102 0.63 -1.70 8.08
CA GLY A 102 1.02 -1.28 6.76
C GLY A 102 0.34 -2.14 5.69
N GLY A 103 -0.19 -1.48 4.67
CA GLY A 103 -0.66 -2.10 3.43
C GLY A 103 0.24 -1.67 2.27
N SER A 104 0.07 -2.32 1.13
CA SER A 104 0.63 -1.87 -0.14
C SER A 104 -0.53 -1.68 -1.09
N THR A 105 -0.76 -0.44 -1.53
CA THR A 105 -1.88 -0.08 -2.41
C THR A 105 -1.46 1.05 -3.33
N ASP A 106 -1.94 0.99 -4.57
CA ASP A 106 -1.92 2.05 -5.57
C ASP A 106 -2.61 3.34 -5.12
N MET A 107 -3.47 3.29 -4.09
CA MET A 107 -4.03 4.48 -3.46
C MET A 107 -2.92 5.39 -2.89
N GLY A 108 -1.76 4.83 -2.54
CA GLY A 108 -0.58 5.62 -2.21
C GLY A 108 -0.20 6.58 -3.34
N ASN A 109 -0.17 6.10 -4.59
CA ASN A 109 0.14 6.92 -5.75
C ASN A 109 -0.87 8.07 -5.94
N VAL A 110 -2.16 7.79 -5.76
CA VAL A 110 -3.23 8.81 -5.85
C VAL A 110 -3.08 9.86 -4.74
N SER A 111 -2.74 9.43 -3.53
CA SER A 111 -2.61 10.31 -2.36
C SER A 111 -1.50 11.35 -2.45
N HIS A 112 -0.53 11.15 -3.34
CA HIS A 112 0.53 12.14 -3.61
C HIS A 112 0.08 13.23 -4.59
N ILE A 113 -1.05 13.02 -5.30
CA ILE A 113 -1.55 13.96 -6.33
C ILE A 113 -2.76 14.73 -5.82
N ILE A 114 -3.68 14.05 -5.12
CA ILE A 114 -4.92 14.64 -4.62
C ILE A 114 -5.18 14.22 -3.16
N PRO A 115 -5.81 15.09 -2.33
CA PRO A 115 -6.14 14.72 -0.96
C PRO A 115 -6.98 13.45 -0.93
N SER A 116 -6.56 12.49 -0.12
CA SER A 116 -7.01 11.11 -0.21
C SER A 116 -7.08 10.45 1.15
N ILE A 117 -7.92 9.43 1.26
CA ILE A 117 -7.97 8.48 2.38
C ILE A 117 -8.09 7.06 1.84
N HIS A 118 -7.71 6.07 2.66
CA HIS A 118 -7.91 4.65 2.36
C HIS A 118 -8.52 3.98 3.59
N PRO A 119 -9.81 4.23 3.88
CA PRO A 119 -10.45 3.72 5.07
C PRO A 119 -10.54 2.19 5.02
N LYS A 120 -10.30 1.56 6.17
CA LYS A 120 -10.52 0.13 6.39
C LYS A 120 -11.69 -0.02 7.35
N PHE A 121 -12.48 -1.07 7.15
CA PHE A 121 -13.63 -1.38 7.99
C PHE A 121 -13.72 -2.88 8.22
N ASN A 122 -14.35 -3.27 9.33
CA ASN A 122 -14.58 -4.67 9.66
C ASN A 122 -15.83 -5.17 8.95
N ILE A 123 -15.74 -6.32 8.27
CA ILE A 123 -16.86 -6.97 7.57
C ILE A 123 -17.56 -8.06 8.42
N GLY A 124 -17.30 -8.09 9.73
CA GLY A 124 -17.82 -9.10 10.66
C GLY A 124 -16.89 -10.30 10.86
N THR A 125 -15.57 -10.13 10.73
CA THR A 125 -14.60 -11.21 10.96
C THR A 125 -13.31 -10.72 11.60
N THR A 126 -12.63 -11.61 12.31
CA THR A 126 -11.27 -11.43 12.83
C THR A 126 -10.22 -12.08 11.93
N SER A 127 -10.63 -12.78 10.87
CA SER A 127 -9.72 -13.39 9.90
C SER A 127 -8.91 -12.32 9.16
N HIS A 128 -7.65 -12.63 8.88
CA HIS A 128 -6.77 -11.73 8.12
C HIS A 128 -7.18 -11.67 6.65
N GLN A 129 -6.93 -10.52 6.01
CA GLN A 129 -7.00 -10.38 4.56
C GLN A 129 -6.11 -11.44 3.88
N HIS A 130 -6.42 -11.80 2.63
CA HIS A 130 -5.71 -12.85 1.86
C HIS A 130 -5.91 -14.29 2.40
N THR A 131 -6.99 -14.56 3.13
CA THR A 131 -7.36 -15.91 3.57
C THR A 131 -8.68 -16.36 2.93
N ARG A 132 -8.89 -17.67 2.84
CA ARG A 132 -10.17 -18.24 2.35
C ARG A 132 -11.34 -17.81 3.22
N ASP A 133 -11.13 -17.73 4.52
CA ASP A 133 -12.18 -17.34 5.47
C ASP A 133 -12.61 -15.89 5.29
N PHE A 134 -11.65 -14.98 5.05
CA PHE A 134 -11.96 -13.59 4.75
C PHE A 134 -12.73 -13.48 3.41
N ALA A 135 -12.31 -14.24 2.39
CA ALA A 135 -13.00 -14.26 1.10
C ALA A 135 -14.45 -14.78 1.21
N ALA A 136 -14.67 -15.87 1.96
CA ALA A 136 -16.00 -16.38 2.25
C ALA A 136 -16.85 -15.34 3.00
N THR A 137 -16.28 -14.70 4.03
CA THR A 137 -16.97 -13.64 4.78
C THR A 137 -17.36 -12.47 3.89
N ALA A 138 -16.46 -12.01 3.03
CA ALA A 138 -16.71 -10.90 2.12
C ALA A 138 -17.86 -11.18 1.14
N GLY A 139 -18.11 -12.44 0.80
CA GLY A 139 -19.25 -12.87 -0.02
C GLY A 139 -20.59 -12.91 0.71
N ASN A 140 -20.62 -12.78 2.04
CA ASN A 140 -21.85 -12.93 2.83
C ASN A 140 -22.70 -11.65 2.83
N SER A 141 -24.02 -11.81 2.88
CA SER A 141 -24.97 -10.68 2.95
C SER A 141 -24.74 -9.78 4.17
N SER A 142 -24.29 -10.33 5.31
CA SER A 142 -23.97 -9.55 6.50
C SER A 142 -22.80 -8.58 6.28
N ALA A 143 -21.76 -8.99 5.54
CA ALA A 143 -20.65 -8.13 5.15
C ALA A 143 -21.11 -7.04 4.17
N GLN A 144 -22.04 -7.36 3.27
CA GLN A 144 -22.60 -6.39 2.32
C GLN A 144 -23.41 -5.30 3.02
N CYS A 145 -24.18 -5.63 4.07
CA CYS A 145 -24.89 -4.63 4.88
C CYS A 145 -23.93 -3.59 5.50
N ILE A 146 -22.78 -4.03 6.00
CA ILE A 146 -21.76 -3.12 6.54
C ILE A 146 -21.14 -2.29 5.41
N THR A 147 -20.83 -2.94 4.28
CA THR A 147 -20.24 -2.29 3.10
C THR A 147 -21.13 -1.17 2.56
N LEU A 148 -22.45 -1.36 2.55
CA LEU A 148 -23.42 -0.33 2.14
C LEU A 148 -23.38 0.90 3.06
N LYS A 149 -23.29 0.70 4.38
CA LYS A 149 -23.13 1.82 5.33
C LYS A 149 -21.84 2.60 5.09
N ILE A 150 -20.74 1.90 4.79
CA ILE A 150 -19.48 2.54 4.44
C ILE A 150 -19.61 3.32 3.13
N ALA A 151 -20.26 2.77 2.12
CA ALA A 151 -20.53 3.46 0.85
C ALA A 151 -21.38 4.72 1.05
N GLU A 152 -22.42 4.64 1.90
CA GLU A 152 -23.22 5.79 2.31
C GLU A 152 -22.37 6.87 2.98
N SER A 153 -21.48 6.47 3.90
CA SER A 153 -20.54 7.40 4.57
C SER A 153 -19.60 8.09 3.59
N ILE A 154 -19.12 7.38 2.55
CA ILE A 154 -18.31 7.96 1.47
C ILE A 154 -19.14 8.98 0.68
N ALA A 155 -20.38 8.66 0.35
CA ALA A 155 -21.27 9.56 -0.39
C ALA A 155 -21.59 10.84 0.40
N MET A 156 -21.91 10.72 1.69
CA MET A 156 -22.11 11.87 2.59
C MET A 156 -20.87 12.75 2.65
N THR A 157 -19.69 12.13 2.80
CA THR A 157 -18.40 12.85 2.83
C THR A 157 -18.16 13.62 1.53
N ALA A 158 -18.51 13.03 0.37
CA ALA A 158 -18.41 13.72 -0.91
C ALA A 158 -19.35 14.94 -0.96
N ILE A 159 -20.60 14.80 -0.50
CA ILE A 159 -21.57 15.90 -0.46
C ILE A 159 -21.06 17.05 0.42
N ASP A 160 -20.56 16.76 1.62
CA ASP A 160 -19.99 17.77 2.52
C ASP A 160 -18.85 18.58 1.85
N ILE A 161 -17.99 17.89 1.10
CA ILE A 161 -16.89 18.51 0.35
C ILE A 161 -17.43 19.38 -0.79
N PHE A 162 -18.48 18.92 -1.49
CA PHE A 162 -19.11 19.69 -2.56
C PHE A 162 -19.79 20.96 -2.05
N GLU A 163 -20.41 20.90 -0.88
CA GLU A 163 -21.14 22.02 -0.28
C GLU A 163 -20.23 23.04 0.42
N ASN A 164 -19.02 22.63 0.82
CA ASN A 164 -18.11 23.49 1.58
C ASN A 164 -16.73 23.63 0.91
N PRO A 165 -16.53 24.69 0.09
CA PRO A 165 -15.25 24.97 -0.55
C PRO A 165 -14.06 25.14 0.41
N ASN A 166 -14.30 25.52 1.67
CA ASN A 166 -13.23 25.67 2.66
C ASN A 166 -12.61 24.32 3.03
N LEU A 167 -13.37 23.22 2.99
CA LEU A 167 -12.83 21.88 3.20
C LEU A 167 -11.80 21.54 2.11
N VAL A 168 -12.11 21.85 0.85
CA VAL A 168 -11.19 21.64 -0.27
C VAL A 168 -9.88 22.42 -0.09
N LEU A 169 -9.96 23.66 0.40
CA LEU A 169 -8.77 24.47 0.68
C LEU A 169 -7.91 23.86 1.79
N SER A 170 -8.52 23.47 2.91
CA SER A 170 -7.83 22.83 4.03
C SER A 170 -7.19 21.49 3.63
N MET A 171 -7.92 20.65 2.90
CA MET A 171 -7.42 19.37 2.39
C MET A 171 -6.21 19.55 1.48
N ARG A 172 -6.24 20.54 0.57
CA ARG A 172 -5.11 20.86 -0.32
C ARG A 172 -3.92 21.46 0.42
N ALA A 173 -4.17 22.28 1.44
CA ALA A 173 -3.10 22.83 2.27
C ALA A 173 -2.36 21.72 3.01
N GLN A 174 -3.09 20.82 3.66
CA GLN A 174 -2.50 19.67 4.35
C GLN A 174 -1.67 18.79 3.40
N LEU A 175 -2.19 18.45 2.21
CA LEU A 175 -1.43 17.64 1.25
C LEU A 175 -0.07 18.29 0.88
N LYS A 176 -0.03 19.61 0.70
CA LYS A 176 1.22 20.31 0.41
C LYS A 176 2.23 20.15 1.54
N GLU A 177 1.80 20.24 2.79
CA GLU A 177 2.66 20.04 3.95
C GLU A 177 3.17 18.60 4.05
N ASP A 178 2.30 17.63 3.79
CA ASP A 178 2.65 16.21 3.86
C ASP A 178 3.64 15.80 2.76
N LEU A 179 3.51 16.36 1.56
CA LEU A 179 4.49 16.19 0.48
C LEU A 179 5.87 16.77 0.84
N VAL A 180 5.92 17.90 1.54
CA VAL A 180 7.20 18.47 2.01
C VAL A 180 7.86 17.53 3.04
N LYS A 181 7.08 16.98 3.97
CA LYS A 181 7.58 16.03 4.98
C LYS A 181 8.08 14.73 4.33
N GLU A 182 7.33 14.18 3.36
CA GLU A 182 7.69 12.95 2.66
C GLU A 182 9.02 13.11 1.89
N HIS A 183 9.21 14.23 1.19
CA HIS A 183 10.47 14.49 0.47
C HIS A 183 11.66 14.75 1.41
N ALA A 184 11.41 15.23 2.63
CA ALA A 184 12.44 15.45 3.63
C ALA A 184 12.90 14.14 4.31
N ALA A 185 12.09 13.07 4.28
CA ALA A 185 12.35 11.81 4.95
C ALA A 185 13.32 10.91 4.12
N LYS A 186 14.62 11.02 4.42
CA LYS A 186 15.70 10.16 3.88
C LYS A 186 16.08 9.01 4.83
#